data_AF-A0A1H2IRN4-F1
#
_entry.id   AF-A0A1H2IRN4-F1
#
_cell.length_a   1.000
_cell.length_b   1.000
_cell.length_c   1.000
_cell.angle_alpha   90.00
_cell.angle_beta   90.00
_cell.angle_gamma   90.00
#
_symmetry.space_group_name_H-M   'P 1'
#
loop_
_entity.id
_entity.type
_entity.pdbx_description
1 polymer ?
#
loop_
_entity_poly.entity_id
_entity_poly.type
_entity_poly.pdbx_seq_one_letter_code
_entity_poly.pdbx_strand_id
1 'polypeptide(L)'
;MLELHGASRILASFHDIVPNWIFAGLYFSDTFLKKNKESVKKVLQAIEKAFVFIKENEIQAREYLPKYTGIKRDICMIAALREYGAAKEPIERINFQRNLMIKYGYIKTNTPIEHMIDYQYLSQ
;
A
#
# COMPACT_ATOMS: atom_id res chain seq x y z
N MET A 1 12.51 -13.61 -18.06
CA MET A 1 12.66 -14.33 -16.76
C MET A 1 13.82 -13.67 -16.04
N LEU A 2 13.56 -12.99 -14.91
CA LEU A 2 14.61 -12.27 -14.15
C LEU A 2 15.35 -13.28 -13.25
N GLU A 3 16.67 -13.38 -13.43
CA GLU A 3 17.55 -14.10 -12.50
C GLU A 3 17.87 -13.19 -11.31
N LEU A 4 17.64 -13.67 -10.08
CA LEU A 4 18.12 -13.01 -8.88
C LEU A 4 19.49 -13.61 -8.53
N HIS A 5 20.55 -12.80 -8.72
CA HIS A 5 21.92 -13.09 -8.28
C HIS A 5 22.52 -14.42 -8.78
N GLY A 6 22.08 -14.94 -9.94
CA GLY A 6 22.62 -16.15 -10.56
C GLY A 6 22.31 -17.47 -9.82
N ALA A 7 21.52 -17.44 -8.75
CA ALA A 7 21.19 -18.61 -7.92
C ALA A 7 19.68 -18.93 -7.88
N SER A 8 18.83 -18.01 -8.35
CA SER A 8 17.38 -18.19 -8.31
C SER A 8 16.70 -17.56 -9.53
N ARG A 9 15.57 -18.14 -9.94
CA ARG A 9 14.73 -17.66 -11.03
C ARG A 9 13.38 -17.22 -10.46
N ILE A 10 12.92 -16.04 -10.85
CA ILE A 10 11.56 -15.60 -10.52
C ILE A 10 10.59 -16.44 -11.37
N LEU A 11 9.78 -17.26 -10.69
CA LEU A 11 8.69 -18.04 -11.32
C LEU A 11 7.53 -17.13 -11.74
N ALA A 12 7.07 -16.28 -10.82
CA ALA A 12 6.02 -15.29 -11.03
C ALA A 12 6.18 -14.18 -9.99
N SER A 13 5.68 -12.98 -10.28
CA SER A 13 5.54 -11.94 -9.26
C SER A 13 4.33 -12.25 -8.37
N PHE A 14 4.34 -11.77 -7.13
CA PHE A 14 3.20 -11.99 -6.21
C PHE A 14 1.86 -11.52 -6.82
N HIS A 15 1.86 -10.44 -7.60
CA HIS A 15 0.63 -9.93 -8.20
C HIS A 15 0.12 -10.75 -9.39
N ASP A 16 1.01 -11.48 -10.06
CA ASP A 16 0.58 -12.42 -11.10
C ASP A 16 -0.19 -13.60 -10.46
N ILE A 17 0.11 -13.91 -9.19
CA ILE A 17 -0.54 -14.97 -8.42
C ILE A 17 -1.80 -14.45 -7.71
N VAL A 18 -1.70 -13.27 -7.09
CA VAL A 18 -2.77 -12.64 -6.31
C VAL A 18 -2.90 -11.17 -6.72
N PRO A 19 -3.69 -10.87 -7.77
CA PRO A 19 -3.88 -9.50 -8.22
C PRO A 19 -4.62 -8.68 -7.16
N ASN A 20 -4.33 -7.37 -7.12
CA ASN A 20 -5.02 -6.39 -6.26
C ASN A 20 -4.90 -6.67 -4.75
N TRP A 21 -3.83 -7.33 -4.32
CA TRP A 21 -3.55 -7.47 -2.89
C TRP A 21 -3.15 -6.11 -2.30
N ILE A 22 -3.86 -5.67 -1.27
CA ILE A 22 -3.54 -4.52 -0.44
C ILE A 22 -2.34 -4.86 0.43
N PHE A 23 -1.24 -4.12 0.26
CA PHE A 23 0.02 -4.35 0.99
C PHE A 23 0.25 -3.41 2.16
N ALA A 24 -0.38 -2.24 2.12
CA ALA A 24 -0.14 -1.18 3.09
C ALA A 24 -1.45 -0.51 3.48
N GLY A 25 -1.53 -0.17 4.76
CA GLY A 25 -2.58 0.68 5.33
C GLY A 25 -1.93 1.71 6.25
N LEU A 26 -2.59 2.84 6.43
CA LEU A 26 -2.21 3.84 7.43
C LEU A 26 -3.07 3.63 8.67
N TYR A 27 -2.40 3.53 9.83
CA TYR A 27 -3.04 3.24 11.09
C TYR A 27 -2.72 4.34 12.09
N PHE A 28 -3.74 4.83 12.77
CA PHE A 28 -3.65 5.80 13.84
C PHE A 28 -4.43 5.29 15.04
N SER A 29 -3.94 5.54 16.26
CA SER A 29 -4.73 5.23 17.45
C SER A 29 -5.88 6.23 17.63
N ASP A 30 -6.98 5.79 18.23
CA ASP A 30 -8.11 6.67 18.56
C ASP A 30 -7.70 7.88 19.41
N THR A 31 -6.76 7.66 20.35
CA THR A 31 -6.23 8.72 21.21
C THR A 31 -5.44 9.76 20.42
N PHE A 32 -4.74 9.36 19.36
CA PHE A 32 -4.03 10.27 18.47
C PHE A 32 -5.01 11.04 17.58
N LEU A 33 -5.99 10.35 17.00
CA LEU A 33 -7.01 10.95 16.13
C LEU A 33 -7.83 12.02 16.85
N LYS A 34 -8.26 11.76 18.10
CA LYS A 34 -9.01 12.73 18.93
C LYS A 34 -8.24 14.03 19.16
N LYS A 35 -6.92 13.96 19.30
CA LYS A 35 -6.06 15.13 19.58
C LYS A 35 -5.57 15.83 18.32
N ASN A 36 -5.41 15.10 17.21
CA ASN A 36 -4.68 15.56 16.02
C ASN A 36 -5.49 15.48 14.73
N LYS A 37 -6.83 15.44 14.79
CA LYS A 37 -7.73 15.25 13.65
C LYS A 37 -7.35 16.09 12.41
N GLU A 38 -7.15 17.39 12.60
CA GLU A 38 -6.84 18.30 11.48
C GLU A 38 -5.43 18.09 10.92
N SER A 39 -4.46 17.74 11.76
CA SER A 39 -3.12 17.37 11.29
C SER A 39 -3.15 16.08 10.47
N VAL A 40 -3.92 15.08 10.91
CA VAL A 40 -4.08 13.81 10.18
C VAL A 40 -4.70 14.04 8.81
N LYS A 41 -5.76 14.85 8.70
CA LYS A 41 -6.35 15.22 7.41
C LYS A 41 -5.33 15.84 6.46
N LYS A 42 -4.52 16.80 6.96
CA LYS A 42 -3.47 17.45 6.15
C LYS A 42 -2.42 16.46 5.66
N VAL A 43 -2.03 15.49 6.50
CA VAL A 43 -1.10 14.43 6.11
C VAL A 43 -1.71 13.54 5.02
N LEU A 44 -2.96 13.12 5.16
CA LEU A 44 -3.63 12.28 4.17
C LEU A 44 -3.81 13.01 2.83
N GLN A 45 -4.17 14.30 2.86
CA GLN A 45 -4.21 15.16 1.67
C GLN A 45 -2.83 15.29 0.98
N ALA A 46 -1.75 15.37 1.77
CA ALA A 46 -0.40 15.42 1.21
C ALA A 46 -0.01 14.08 0.57
N ILE A 47 -0.46 12.96 1.13
CA ILE A 47 -0.25 11.62 0.57
C ILE A 47 -1.01 11.44 -0.76
N GLU A 48 -2.26 11.89 -0.83
CA GLU A 48 -3.04 11.90 -2.08
C GLU A 48 -2.32 12.68 -3.19
N LYS A 49 -1.80 13.87 -2.87
CA LYS A 49 -0.97 14.65 -3.79
C LYS A 49 0.32 13.94 -4.19
N ALA A 50 0.94 13.21 -3.26
CA ALA A 50 2.12 12.42 -3.56
C ALA A 50 1.81 11.28 -4.55
N PHE A 51 0.65 10.63 -4.45
CA PHE A 51 0.23 9.61 -5.42
C PHE A 51 0.06 10.19 -6.83
N VAL A 52 -0.57 11.37 -6.94
CA VAL A 52 -0.67 12.09 -8.22
C VAL A 52 0.72 12.43 -8.76
N PHE A 53 1.59 12.99 -7.93
CA PHE A 53 2.96 13.31 -8.33
C PHE A 53 3.73 12.09 -8.84
N ILE A 54 3.67 10.96 -8.12
CA ILE A 54 4.35 9.72 -8.52
C ILE A 54 3.82 9.22 -9.87
N LYS A 55 2.51 9.27 -10.08
CA LYS A 55 1.88 8.85 -11.34
C LYS A 55 2.30 9.74 -12.52
N GLU A 56 2.38 11.05 -12.30
CA GLU A 56 2.70 12.03 -13.34
C GLU A 56 4.21 12.20 -13.58
N ASN A 57 5.05 11.89 -12.58
CA ASN A 57 6.49 12.17 -12.57
C ASN A 57 7.31 10.94 -12.12
N GLU A 58 6.98 9.76 -12.66
CA GLU A 58 7.49 8.46 -12.20
C GLU A 58 9.03 8.41 -12.05
N ILE A 59 9.77 8.86 -13.07
CA ILE A 59 11.24 8.87 -13.08
C ILE A 59 11.77 9.71 -11.91
N GLN A 60 11.23 10.91 -11.71
CA GLN A 60 11.64 11.81 -10.64
C GLN A 60 11.28 11.24 -9.26
N ALA A 61 10.12 10.59 -9.13
CA ALA A 61 9.73 9.93 -7.89
C ALA A 61 10.68 8.79 -7.51
N ARG A 62 11.15 8.00 -8.49
CA ARG A 62 12.10 6.90 -8.28
C ARG A 62 13.46 7.37 -7.77
N GLU A 63 13.89 8.60 -8.07
CA GLU A 63 15.15 9.17 -7.57
C GLU A 63 15.20 9.29 -6.03
N TYR A 64 14.05 9.33 -5.37
CA TYR A 64 14.00 9.38 -3.90
C TYR A 64 14.20 8.00 -3.25
N LEU A 65 13.97 6.91 -3.99
CA LEU A 65 14.03 5.55 -3.43
C LEU A 65 15.42 5.19 -2.90
N PRO A 66 16.54 5.44 -3.60
CA PRO A 66 17.86 5.09 -3.10
C PRO A 66 18.18 5.70 -1.73
N LYS A 67 17.76 6.95 -1.51
CA LYS A 67 17.99 7.67 -0.24
C LYS A 67 17.31 6.98 0.95
N TYR A 68 16.07 6.52 0.76
CA TYR A 68 15.24 6.00 1.87
C TYR A 68 15.24 4.47 1.99
N THR A 69 15.70 3.76 0.96
CA THR A 69 15.72 2.29 0.95
C THR A 69 17.13 1.70 0.96
N GLY A 70 18.16 2.48 0.60
CA GLY A 70 19.52 2.00 0.38
C GLY A 70 19.70 1.14 -0.88
N ILE A 71 18.64 0.96 -1.68
CA ILE A 71 18.69 0.19 -2.93
C ILE A 71 19.40 1.01 -4.02
N LYS A 72 20.20 0.35 -4.84
CA LYS A 72 20.91 1.00 -5.95
C LYS A 72 19.94 1.66 -6.93
N ARG A 73 20.33 2.83 -7.45
CA ARG A 73 19.49 3.64 -8.34
C ARG A 73 19.02 2.88 -9.58
N ASP A 74 19.91 2.17 -10.24
CA ASP A 74 19.60 1.35 -11.42
C ASP A 74 18.50 0.32 -11.14
N ILE A 75 18.55 -0.34 -9.98
CA ILE A 75 17.50 -1.27 -9.52
C ILE A 75 16.20 -0.51 -9.25
N CYS A 76 16.25 0.62 -8.56
CA CYS A 76 15.07 1.45 -8.31
C CYS A 76 14.39 1.94 -9.59
N MET A 77 15.11 2.11 -10.69
CA MET A 77 14.54 2.53 -11.98
C MET A 77 13.78 1.43 -12.71
N ILE A 78 14.14 0.16 -12.49
CA ILE A 78 13.53 -1.00 -13.16
C ILE A 78 12.56 -1.76 -12.25
N ALA A 79 12.51 -1.42 -10.96
CA ALA A 79 11.57 -2.03 -10.02
C ALA A 79 10.14 -1.78 -10.49
N ALA A 80 9.28 -2.78 -10.39
CA ALA A 80 7.87 -2.64 -10.73
C ALA A 80 7.21 -1.61 -9.79
N LEU A 81 6.89 -0.42 -10.31
CA LEU A 81 5.97 0.49 -9.62
C LEU A 81 4.56 -0.02 -9.90
N ARG A 82 3.90 -0.43 -8.83
CA ARG A 82 2.53 -0.91 -8.86
C ARG A 82 1.61 0.30 -8.86
N GLU A 83 0.40 0.13 -9.36
CA GLU A 83 -0.58 1.20 -9.45
C GLU A 83 -0.87 1.76 -8.04
N TYR A 84 -0.52 3.03 -7.84
CA TYR A 84 -1.02 3.81 -6.72
C TYR A 84 -2.47 4.16 -7.05
N GLY A 85 -3.40 3.39 -6.49
CA GLY A 85 -4.83 3.59 -6.67
C GLY A 85 -5.36 4.82 -5.93
N ALA A 86 -6.67 4.89 -5.79
CA ALA A 86 -7.32 5.88 -4.91
C ALA A 86 -6.90 5.67 -3.45
N ALA A 87 -6.87 6.74 -2.65
CA ALA A 87 -6.58 6.66 -1.23
C ALA A 87 -7.60 5.79 -0.43
N LYS A 88 -8.77 5.56 -1.02
CA LYS A 88 -9.79 4.64 -0.53
C LYS A 88 -9.71 3.32 -1.29
N GLU A 89 -9.43 2.24 -0.57
CA GLU A 89 -9.50 0.89 -1.13
C GLU A 89 -10.97 0.41 -1.26
N PRO A 90 -11.31 -0.33 -2.33
CA PRO A 90 -12.59 -1.02 -2.45
C PRO A 90 -12.78 -2.04 -1.32
N ILE A 91 -13.94 -2.02 -0.66
CA ILE A 91 -14.24 -2.89 0.49
C ILE A 91 -14.22 -4.36 0.10
N GLU A 92 -14.52 -4.69 -1.16
CA GLU A 92 -14.48 -6.03 -1.72
C GLU A 92 -13.07 -6.62 -1.65
N ARG A 93 -12.03 -5.81 -1.88
CA ARG A 93 -10.62 -6.24 -1.80
C ARG A 93 -10.22 -6.53 -0.36
N ILE A 94 -10.63 -5.68 0.57
CA ILE A 94 -10.37 -5.86 2.00
C ILE A 94 -11.07 -7.13 2.50
N ASN A 95 -12.33 -7.33 2.12
CA ASN A 95 -13.10 -8.52 2.44
C ASN A 95 -12.50 -9.79 1.85
N PHE A 96 -12.00 -9.74 0.61
CA PHE A 96 -11.30 -10.87 -0.01
C PHE A 96 -10.08 -11.31 0.81
N GLN A 97 -9.22 -10.35 1.21
CA GLN A 97 -8.06 -10.64 2.06
C GLN A 97 -8.46 -11.22 3.42
N ARG A 98 -9.44 -10.61 4.10
CA ARG A 98 -9.98 -11.09 5.38
C ARG A 98 -10.47 -12.53 5.26
N ASN A 99 -11.25 -12.82 4.22
CA ASN A 99 -11.84 -14.14 4.02
C ASN A 99 -10.77 -15.21 3.76
N LEU A 100 -9.69 -14.87 3.04
CA LEU A 100 -8.54 -15.77 2.89
C LEU A 100 -7.85 -16.03 4.23
N MET A 101 -7.63 -15.00 5.04
CA MET A 101 -7.04 -15.16 6.37
C MET A 101 -7.90 -16.02 7.30
N ILE A 102 -9.24 -15.91 7.23
CA ILE A 102 -10.17 -16.79 7.94
C ILE A 102 -10.07 -18.22 7.41
N LYS A 103 -10.13 -18.40 6.09
CA LYS A 103 -10.08 -19.71 5.43
C LYS A 103 -8.83 -20.51 5.82
N TYR A 104 -7.69 -19.85 5.93
CA TYR A 104 -6.41 -20.49 6.30
C TYR A 104 -6.14 -20.48 7.82
N GLY A 105 -7.11 -20.08 8.64
CA GLY A 105 -7.03 -20.18 10.10
C GLY A 105 -6.20 -19.10 10.80
N TYR A 106 -5.77 -18.05 10.09
CA TYR A 106 -5.06 -16.91 10.69
C TYR A 106 -5.99 -16.01 11.51
N ILE A 107 -7.26 -15.90 11.09
CA ILE A 107 -8.32 -15.22 11.86
C ILE A 107 -9.34 -16.27 12.27
N LYS A 108 -9.55 -16.42 13.59
CA LYS A 108 -10.44 -17.46 14.14
C LYS A 108 -11.93 -17.13 14.02
N THR A 109 -12.27 -15.84 13.95
CA THR A 109 -13.65 -15.35 14.01
C THR A 109 -13.93 -14.41 12.84
N ASN A 110 -15.16 -14.44 12.32
CA ASN A 110 -15.61 -13.46 11.32
C ASN A 110 -15.89 -12.11 12.00
N THR A 111 -14.83 -11.44 12.47
CA THR A 111 -14.95 -10.15 13.13
C THR A 111 -15.27 -9.06 12.10
N PRO A 112 -16.31 -8.24 12.32
CA PRO A 112 -16.59 -7.09 11.46
C PRO A 112 -15.38 -6.15 11.48
N ILE A 113 -14.88 -5.74 10.31
CA ILE A 113 -13.69 -4.87 10.19
C ILE A 113 -14.06 -3.42 9.88
N GLU A 114 -15.35 -3.16 9.67
CA GLU A 114 -15.87 -1.87 9.23
C GLU A 114 -15.57 -0.78 10.27
N HIS A 115 -15.52 -1.14 11.55
CA HIS A 115 -15.17 -0.23 12.65
C HIS A 115 -13.67 0.13 12.68
N MET A 116 -12.82 -0.60 11.96
CA MET A 116 -11.38 -0.34 11.87
C MET A 116 -11.03 0.57 10.67
N ILE A 117 -12.00 0.81 9.78
CA ILE A 117 -11.82 1.55 8.53
C ILE A 117 -12.52 2.89 8.67
N ASP A 118 -11.74 3.96 8.71
CA ASP A 118 -12.28 5.31 8.86
C ASP A 118 -11.77 6.25 7.76
N TYR A 119 -12.60 6.43 6.73
CA TYR A 119 -12.29 7.32 5.61
C TYR A 119 -12.70 8.78 5.85
N GLN A 120 -13.23 9.15 7.02
CA GLN A 120 -13.65 10.54 7.27
C GLN A 120 -12.50 11.56 7.25
N TYR A 121 -11.26 11.07 7.30
CA TYR A 121 -10.05 11.89 7.29
C TYR A 121 -9.43 12.07 5.90
N LEU A 122 -9.94 11.38 4.87
CA LEU A 122 -9.55 11.61 3.48
C LEU A 122 -10.16 12.92 2.96
N SER A 123 -9.64 13.43 1.83
CA SER A 123 -10.30 14.54 1.15
C SER A 123 -11.68 14.09 0.64
N GLN A 124 -12.66 14.99 0.70
CA GLN A 124 -14.01 14.77 0.16
C GLN A 124 -14.06 15.15 -1.32
#